data_AF-A0A973Q2A6-F1
#
_entry.id   AF-A0A973Q2A6-F1
#
_cell.length_a   1.000
_cell.length_b   1.000
_cell.length_c   1.000
_cell.angle_alpha   90.00
_cell.angle_beta   90.00
_cell.angle_gamma   90.00
#
_symmetry.space_group_name_H-M   'P 1'
#
loop_
_entity.id
_entity.type
_entity.pdbx_description
1 polymer ?
#
loop_
_entity_poly.entity_id
_entity_poly.type
_entity_poly.pdbx_seq_one_letter_code
_entity_poly.pdbx_strand_id
1 'polypeptide(L)'
;MPSNPTRRIRHALAYPATLILALLAVLAAPHPAHAAATATPVYKGTGWRAWTSNGIYSLAPDGYTIVFANTTARSKLSAYFTGPAAQVTTSVGVPITVTTTLDTTPVTACPARHRIVVHYTYRPMGVKGMSQTRACHNTADGSAWGGHISIDTEYWSTSSWFSTSATTNNNYRKDTITHELGHALGLDHPNLDLNKDGIVASRECVKSTAGRKPIMCSTNRGAPATADAGRYTSEYDLPGLRQMLKNYWLRQAA
;
A
#
# COMPACT_ATOMS: atom_id res chain seq x y z
N MET A 1 -24.42 44.39 38.25
CA MET A 1 -24.46 43.15 39.06
C MET A 1 -23.19 42.35 38.80
N PRO A 2 -22.63 41.68 39.82
CA PRO A 2 -21.21 41.83 40.18
C PRO A 2 -20.25 40.84 39.52
N SER A 3 -19.02 41.31 39.39
CA SER A 3 -17.80 40.64 38.97
C SER A 3 -17.39 39.51 39.92
N ASN A 4 -17.04 38.35 39.36
CA ASN A 4 -16.51 37.22 40.15
C ASN A 4 -14.97 37.27 40.24
N PRO A 5 -14.38 37.00 41.41
CA PRO A 5 -13.00 37.36 41.72
C PRO A 5 -11.98 36.30 41.30
N THR A 6 -10.80 36.82 40.96
CA THR A 6 -9.55 36.11 40.74
C THR A 6 -9.05 35.48 42.05
N ARG A 7 -8.82 34.15 42.08
CA ARG A 7 -8.16 33.49 43.22
C ARG A 7 -6.77 33.01 42.81
N ARG A 8 -5.76 33.81 43.13
CA ARG A 8 -4.35 33.39 43.19
C ARG A 8 -4.15 32.62 44.49
N ILE A 9 -3.60 31.41 44.40
CA ILE A 9 -3.07 30.68 45.55
C ILE A 9 -1.55 30.61 45.36
N ARG A 10 -0.84 31.36 46.22
CA ARG A 10 0.61 31.28 46.46
C ARG A 10 0.78 30.80 47.90
N HIS A 11 1.33 29.63 48.12
CA HIS A 11 2.01 29.19 49.36
C HIS A 11 2.76 27.90 48.99
N ALA A 12 3.94 27.56 49.46
CA ALA A 12 5.04 28.27 50.12
C ALA A 12 6.23 27.30 50.00
N LEU A 13 7.44 27.84 49.80
CA LEU A 13 8.70 27.13 49.93
C LEU A 13 8.96 26.80 51.41
N ALA A 14 9.46 25.60 51.73
CA ALA A 14 10.70 25.36 52.50
C ALA A 14 10.85 23.89 52.95
N TYR A 15 11.92 23.24 52.46
CA TYR A 15 12.96 22.40 53.11
C TYR A 15 12.59 21.39 54.23
N PRO A 16 13.21 20.18 54.30
CA PRO A 16 14.67 20.04 54.34
C PRO A 16 15.29 18.88 53.55
N ALA A 17 16.61 19.00 53.40
CA ALA A 17 17.54 17.99 52.96
C ALA A 17 17.61 16.82 53.95
N THR A 18 17.50 15.60 53.43
CA THR A 18 18.01 14.39 54.08
C THR A 18 18.90 13.66 53.10
N LEU A 19 20.20 13.78 53.36
CA LEU A 19 21.28 13.00 52.78
C LEU A 19 21.24 11.63 53.47
N ILE A 20 20.93 10.56 52.73
CA ILE A 20 21.19 9.18 53.17
C ILE A 20 22.09 8.54 52.11
N LEU A 21 23.35 8.40 52.51
CA LEU A 21 24.36 7.57 51.90
C LEU A 21 23.99 6.10 52.21
N ALA A 22 23.62 5.30 51.20
CA ALA A 22 23.50 3.85 51.38
C ALA A 22 23.75 3.10 50.06
N LEU A 23 24.91 2.46 50.05
CA LEU A 23 25.27 1.22 49.35
C LEU A 23 25.06 1.14 47.82
N LEU A 24 26.19 1.25 47.12
CA LEU A 24 26.46 0.50 45.91
C LEU A 24 26.22 -1.00 46.17
N ALA A 25 25.13 -1.52 45.62
CA ALA A 25 25.05 -2.91 45.17
C ALA A 25 24.55 -2.85 43.72
N VAL A 26 25.51 -2.76 42.80
CA VAL A 26 25.29 -3.01 41.37
C VAL A 26 24.98 -4.49 41.24
N LEU A 27 23.74 -4.87 41.54
CA LEU A 27 23.16 -6.10 41.04
C LEU A 27 23.02 -5.88 39.53
N ALA A 28 24.03 -6.33 38.81
CA ALA A 28 23.95 -6.64 37.40
C ALA A 28 22.84 -7.68 37.22
N ALA A 29 21.60 -7.22 37.19
CA ALA A 29 20.51 -8.01 36.68
C ALA A 29 20.91 -8.39 35.25
N PRO A 30 21.03 -9.68 34.91
CA PRO A 30 21.22 -10.08 33.53
C PRO A 30 20.03 -9.52 32.78
N HIS A 31 20.26 -8.45 32.03
CA HIS A 31 19.31 -8.03 31.03
C HIS A 31 19.13 -9.28 30.18
N PRO A 32 17.91 -9.79 30.01
CA PRO A 32 17.70 -10.83 29.03
C PRO A 32 18.16 -10.19 27.73
N ALA A 33 19.35 -10.57 27.27
CA ALA A 33 19.77 -10.36 25.90
C ALA A 33 18.69 -11.09 25.11
N HIS A 34 17.63 -10.35 24.76
CA HIS A 34 16.78 -10.70 23.66
C HIS A 34 17.77 -10.72 22.52
N ALA A 35 18.29 -11.92 22.21
CA ALA A 35 18.87 -12.19 20.93
C ALA A 35 17.81 -11.66 19.97
N ALA A 36 18.05 -10.47 19.42
CA ALA A 36 17.22 -9.90 18.40
C ALA A 36 17.38 -10.91 17.29
N ALA A 37 16.41 -11.84 17.18
CA ALA A 37 16.29 -12.68 16.03
C ALA A 37 16.27 -11.66 14.89
N THR A 38 17.37 -11.60 14.14
CA THR A 38 17.52 -10.70 13.01
C THR A 38 16.47 -11.17 12.01
N ALA A 39 15.28 -10.60 12.12
CA ALA A 39 14.15 -11.00 11.33
C ALA A 39 14.57 -10.82 9.87
N THR A 40 14.64 -11.91 9.13
CA THR A 40 15.03 -11.85 7.73
C THR A 40 13.88 -11.27 6.92
N PRO A 41 14.16 -10.54 5.82
CA PRO A 41 13.12 -10.07 4.92
C PRO A 41 12.23 -11.23 4.43
N VAL A 42 10.92 -11.00 4.33
CA VAL A 42 9.93 -11.99 3.87
C VAL A 42 9.26 -11.48 2.60
N TYR A 43 9.31 -12.26 1.53
CA TYR A 43 8.87 -11.82 0.19
C TYR A 43 7.57 -12.46 -0.30
N LYS A 44 6.96 -13.35 0.50
CA LYS A 44 5.66 -13.94 0.20
C LYS A 44 4.97 -14.41 1.47
N GLY A 45 3.65 -14.47 1.42
CA GLY A 45 2.82 -15.04 2.47
C GLY A 45 1.45 -15.42 1.93
N THR A 46 0.52 -15.73 2.82
CA THR A 46 -0.84 -16.12 2.41
C THR A 46 -1.50 -14.97 1.65
N GLY A 47 -1.78 -15.18 0.36
CA GLY A 47 -2.50 -14.25 -0.50
C GLY A 47 -1.74 -12.97 -0.87
N TRP A 48 -0.43 -12.89 -0.65
CA TRP A 48 0.38 -11.76 -1.11
C TRP A 48 1.80 -12.21 -1.49
N ARG A 49 2.42 -11.48 -2.41
CA ARG A 49 3.79 -11.69 -2.88
C ARG A 49 4.46 -10.34 -3.15
N ALA A 50 5.74 -10.22 -2.86
CA ALA A 50 6.57 -9.08 -3.26
C ALA A 50 6.97 -9.21 -4.74
N TRP A 51 7.05 -8.10 -5.46
CA TRP A 51 7.41 -8.07 -6.87
C TRP A 51 8.92 -8.11 -7.09
N THR A 52 9.57 -9.14 -6.54
CA THR A 52 11.03 -9.30 -6.59
C THR A 52 11.55 -9.52 -8.01
N SER A 53 10.74 -10.07 -8.92
CA SER A 53 11.08 -10.17 -10.34
C SER A 53 11.18 -8.81 -11.04
N ASN A 54 10.61 -7.75 -10.45
CA ASN A 54 10.76 -6.36 -10.89
C ASN A 54 11.78 -5.57 -10.02
N GLY A 55 12.65 -6.27 -9.29
CA GLY A 55 13.66 -5.67 -8.41
C GLY A 55 13.10 -5.02 -7.14
N ILE A 56 11.83 -5.26 -6.81
CA ILE A 56 11.17 -4.65 -5.65
C ILE A 56 11.17 -5.62 -4.47
N TYR A 57 11.88 -5.27 -3.41
CA TYR A 57 12.07 -6.07 -2.20
C TYR A 57 11.44 -5.46 -0.94
N SER A 58 11.09 -4.17 -0.98
CA SER A 58 10.46 -3.47 0.14
C SER A 58 9.60 -2.29 -0.32
N LEU A 59 8.86 -1.69 0.59
CA LEU A 59 8.10 -0.45 0.40
C LEU A 59 8.76 0.66 1.22
N ALA A 60 9.12 1.78 0.59
CA ALA A 60 9.74 2.89 1.32
C ALA A 60 8.74 3.52 2.31
N PRO A 61 9.21 4.01 3.47
CA PRO A 61 8.35 4.61 4.50
C PRO A 61 7.94 6.05 4.16
N ASP A 62 8.66 6.69 3.24
CA ASP A 62 8.40 8.05 2.79
C ASP A 62 7.01 8.18 2.12
N GLY A 63 6.46 9.40 2.11
CA GLY A 63 5.15 9.66 1.52
C GLY A 63 5.15 9.63 -0.01
N TYR A 64 4.15 8.98 -0.60
CA TYR A 64 3.92 8.93 -2.05
C TYR A 64 2.90 9.98 -2.51
N THR A 65 3.08 10.47 -3.73
CA THR A 65 2.14 11.36 -4.41
C THR A 65 1.60 10.70 -5.68
N ILE A 66 0.29 10.61 -5.78
CA ILE A 66 -0.42 10.21 -6.99
C ILE A 66 -0.72 11.51 -7.78
N VAL A 67 -0.21 11.55 -9.00
CA VAL A 67 -0.36 12.64 -9.97
C VAL A 67 -0.91 12.08 -11.28
N PHE A 68 -1.28 12.94 -12.22
CA PHE A 68 -1.96 12.51 -13.44
C PHE A 68 -1.22 12.96 -14.70
N ALA A 69 -1.15 12.09 -15.70
CA ALA A 69 -0.45 12.38 -16.95
C ALA A 69 -1.09 13.53 -17.74
N ASN A 70 -2.41 13.69 -17.62
CA ASN A 70 -3.17 14.74 -18.27
C ASN A 70 -4.50 15.00 -17.55
N THR A 71 -5.24 16.01 -18.02
CA THR A 71 -6.54 16.42 -17.46
C THR A 71 -7.60 15.32 -17.57
N THR A 72 -7.58 14.50 -18.62
CA THR A 72 -8.50 13.38 -18.81
C THR A 72 -8.27 12.30 -17.75
N ALA A 73 -7.02 11.86 -17.55
CA ALA A 73 -6.67 10.90 -16.51
C ALA A 73 -7.06 11.41 -15.13
N ARG A 74 -6.77 12.69 -14.83
CA ARG A 74 -7.16 13.33 -13.57
C ARG A 74 -8.66 13.28 -13.32
N SER A 75 -9.45 13.77 -14.28
CA SER A 75 -10.91 13.86 -14.12
C SER A 75 -11.59 12.49 -14.04
N LYS A 76 -11.07 11.49 -14.75
CA LYS A 76 -11.64 10.13 -14.78
C LYS A 76 -11.23 9.28 -13.58
N LEU A 77 -9.98 9.38 -13.13
CA LEU A 77 -9.37 8.37 -12.27
C LEU A 77 -9.11 8.85 -10.84
N SER A 78 -9.01 10.16 -10.58
CA SER A 78 -8.63 10.68 -9.25
C SER A 78 -9.46 10.13 -8.11
N ALA A 79 -10.79 10.15 -8.23
CA ALA A 79 -11.70 9.65 -7.21
C ALA A 79 -11.47 8.16 -6.87
N TYR A 80 -11.07 7.34 -7.85
CA TYR A 80 -10.85 5.91 -7.64
C TYR A 80 -9.59 5.60 -6.83
N PHE A 81 -8.60 6.51 -6.80
CA PHE A 81 -7.39 6.33 -6.01
C PHE A 81 -7.55 6.78 -4.55
N THR A 82 -8.53 7.64 -4.24
CA THR A 82 -8.69 8.22 -2.89
C THR A 82 -8.88 7.16 -1.80
N GLY A 83 -9.80 6.22 -2.03
CA GLY A 83 -10.09 5.12 -1.11
C GLY A 83 -8.87 4.24 -0.80
N PRO A 84 -8.24 3.60 -1.80
CA PRO A 84 -7.10 2.73 -1.55
C PRO A 84 -5.87 3.50 -1.04
N ALA A 85 -5.62 4.74 -1.48
CA ALA A 85 -4.52 5.56 -0.93
C ALA A 85 -4.70 5.86 0.56
N ALA A 86 -5.91 6.26 0.97
CA ALA A 86 -6.24 6.47 2.37
C ALA A 86 -6.15 5.18 3.19
N GLN A 87 -6.53 4.05 2.59
CA GLN A 87 -6.42 2.74 3.25
C GLN A 87 -4.96 2.37 3.52
N VAL A 88 -4.04 2.56 2.57
CA VAL A 88 -2.61 2.31 2.79
C VAL A 88 -2.07 3.23 3.89
N THR A 89 -2.40 4.52 3.81
CA THR A 89 -1.99 5.52 4.82
C THR A 89 -2.40 5.08 6.22
N THR A 90 -3.66 4.69 6.41
CA THR A 90 -4.20 4.34 7.73
C THR A 90 -3.84 2.94 8.22
N SER A 91 -3.76 1.96 7.31
CA SER A 91 -3.61 0.55 7.68
C SER A 91 -2.18 0.02 7.59
N VAL A 92 -1.32 0.71 6.85
CA VAL A 92 0.09 0.35 6.63
C VAL A 92 1.03 1.38 7.27
N GLY A 93 0.63 2.66 7.30
CA GLY A 93 1.43 3.75 7.86
C GLY A 93 2.30 4.48 6.84
N VAL A 94 2.16 4.18 5.55
CA VAL A 94 2.85 4.88 4.45
C VAL A 94 1.92 5.96 3.89
N PRO A 95 2.23 7.27 4.04
CA PRO A 95 1.37 8.33 3.53
C PRO A 95 1.24 8.27 2.01
N ILE A 96 0.01 8.31 1.48
CA ILE A 96 -0.23 8.44 0.05
C ILE A 96 -1.24 9.56 -0.18
N THR A 97 -0.81 10.58 -0.92
CA THR A 97 -1.65 11.73 -1.26
C THR A 97 -2.07 11.69 -2.73
N VAL A 98 -3.37 11.76 -3.00
CA VAL A 98 -3.90 11.98 -4.34
C VAL A 98 -3.98 13.48 -4.59
N THR A 99 -3.26 13.97 -5.60
CA THR A 99 -3.17 15.39 -5.91
C THR A 99 -4.01 15.76 -7.13
N THR A 100 -4.04 17.04 -7.52
CA THR A 100 -4.61 17.49 -8.80
C THR A 100 -3.53 17.84 -9.84
N THR A 101 -2.27 17.62 -9.49
CA THR A 101 -1.09 18.00 -10.28
C THR A 101 -0.97 17.13 -11.52
N LEU A 102 -0.49 17.75 -12.60
CA LEU A 102 -0.14 17.04 -13.82
C LEU A 102 1.37 16.76 -13.84
N ASP A 103 1.74 15.57 -14.29
CA ASP A 103 3.14 15.17 -14.48
C ASP A 103 3.28 14.47 -15.84
N THR A 104 4.09 15.06 -16.70
CA THR A 104 4.28 14.60 -18.08
C THR A 104 5.49 13.68 -18.24
N THR A 105 6.02 13.11 -17.15
CA THR A 105 7.08 12.10 -17.24
C THR A 105 6.66 11.00 -18.24
N PRO A 106 7.49 10.70 -19.25
CA PRO A 106 7.14 9.69 -20.24
C PRO A 106 7.14 8.30 -19.59
N VAL A 107 6.22 7.43 -20.03
CA VAL A 107 6.07 6.04 -19.52
C VAL A 107 7.28 5.13 -19.74
N THR A 108 8.32 5.62 -20.43
CA THR A 108 9.60 4.93 -20.66
C THR A 108 10.67 5.29 -19.63
N ALA A 109 10.40 6.24 -18.74
CA ALA A 109 11.31 6.67 -17.68
C ALA A 109 10.63 6.52 -16.32
N CYS A 110 11.41 6.42 -15.25
CA CYS A 110 10.86 6.51 -13.90
C CYS A 110 10.61 7.97 -13.52
N PRO A 111 9.46 8.28 -12.87
CA PRO A 111 9.21 9.62 -12.36
C PRO A 111 10.09 9.89 -11.13
N ALA A 112 10.05 11.12 -10.62
CA ALA A 112 10.73 11.49 -9.37
C ALA A 112 10.36 10.56 -8.20
N ARG A 113 11.23 10.48 -7.19
CA ARG A 113 11.05 9.61 -6.01
C ARG A 113 9.70 9.82 -5.34
N HIS A 114 9.02 8.70 -5.06
CA HIS A 114 7.72 8.64 -4.41
C HIS A 114 6.61 9.31 -5.22
N ARG A 115 6.68 9.19 -6.55
CA ARG A 115 5.67 9.67 -7.47
C ARG A 115 5.07 8.53 -8.26
N ILE A 116 3.74 8.52 -8.33
CA ILE A 116 2.94 7.58 -9.12
C ILE A 116 2.17 8.39 -10.16
N VAL A 117 2.57 8.27 -11.43
CA VAL A 117 1.93 8.98 -12.54
C VAL A 117 0.83 8.10 -13.13
N VAL A 118 -0.40 8.58 -13.10
CA VAL A 118 -1.57 7.87 -13.59
C VAL A 118 -1.93 8.30 -15.01
N HIS A 119 -2.01 7.33 -15.91
CA HIS A 119 -2.35 7.47 -17.32
C HIS A 119 -3.72 6.86 -17.59
N TYR A 120 -4.42 7.43 -18.56
CA TYR A 120 -5.69 6.93 -19.09
C TYR A 120 -5.50 6.69 -20.58
N THR A 121 -5.15 5.45 -20.93
CA THR A 121 -4.55 5.09 -22.22
C THR A 121 -5.25 3.89 -22.81
N TYR A 122 -5.49 3.86 -24.11
CA TYR A 122 -6.12 2.73 -24.78
C TYR A 122 -5.14 1.55 -24.86
N ARG A 123 -5.51 0.39 -24.29
CA ARG A 123 -4.74 -0.85 -24.32
C ARG A 123 -3.25 -0.68 -24.01
N PRO A 124 -2.88 -0.27 -22.78
CA PRO A 124 -1.48 -0.01 -22.44
C PRO A 124 -0.57 -1.25 -22.56
N MET A 125 -1.13 -2.46 -22.57
CA MET A 125 -0.40 -3.72 -22.85
C MET A 125 -0.51 -4.19 -24.30
N GLY A 126 -1.15 -3.44 -25.19
CA GLY A 126 -1.49 -3.89 -26.55
C GLY A 126 -2.63 -4.92 -26.60
N VAL A 127 -3.16 -5.34 -25.45
CA VAL A 127 -4.23 -6.33 -25.32
C VAL A 127 -5.49 -5.67 -24.78
N LYS A 128 -6.65 -6.13 -25.26
CA LYS A 128 -7.98 -5.62 -24.89
C LYS A 128 -8.22 -5.75 -23.38
N GLY A 129 -8.64 -4.67 -22.75
CA GLY A 129 -9.09 -4.65 -21.36
C GLY A 129 -7.99 -4.88 -20.32
N MET A 130 -6.73 -4.65 -20.67
CA MET A 130 -5.58 -4.89 -19.80
C MET A 130 -4.90 -3.58 -19.43
N SER A 131 -5.04 -3.19 -18.16
CA SER A 131 -4.27 -2.12 -17.54
C SER A 131 -2.87 -2.61 -17.18
N GLN A 132 -1.95 -1.67 -16.92
CA GLN A 132 -0.58 -1.99 -16.58
C GLN A 132 -0.02 -1.03 -15.56
N THR A 133 0.72 -1.58 -14.60
CA THR A 133 1.67 -0.82 -13.81
C THR A 133 3.10 -1.09 -14.27
N ARG A 134 3.84 0.00 -14.49
CA ARG A 134 5.30 -0.02 -14.66
C ARG A 134 5.91 0.55 -13.39
N ALA A 135 6.07 -0.34 -12.40
CA ALA A 135 6.60 0.05 -11.11
C ALA A 135 8.11 0.34 -11.21
N CYS A 136 8.52 1.39 -10.53
CA CYS A 136 9.92 1.78 -10.39
C CYS A 136 10.41 1.40 -8.98
N HIS A 137 11.72 1.22 -8.84
CA HIS A 137 12.36 0.95 -7.56
C HIS A 137 13.67 1.71 -7.41
N ASN A 138 14.08 1.93 -6.17
CA ASN A 138 15.40 2.43 -5.83
C ASN A 138 16.42 1.31 -6.01
N THR A 139 17.40 1.53 -6.89
CA THR A 139 18.44 0.54 -7.21
C THR A 139 19.42 0.30 -6.05
N ALA A 140 19.49 1.21 -5.08
CA ALA A 140 20.37 1.06 -3.92
C ALA A 140 19.81 0.10 -2.85
N ASP A 141 18.50 0.17 -2.56
CA ASP A 141 17.89 -0.60 -1.47
C ASP A 141 16.78 -1.58 -1.92
N GLY A 142 16.35 -1.49 -3.18
CA GLY A 142 15.27 -2.29 -3.76
C GLY A 142 13.88 -1.89 -3.29
N SER A 143 13.70 -0.70 -2.72
CA SER A 143 12.39 -0.21 -2.28
C SER A 143 11.54 0.30 -3.44
N ALA A 144 10.22 0.08 -3.37
CA ALA A 144 9.27 0.62 -4.34
C ALA A 144 9.37 2.15 -4.37
N TRP A 145 9.51 2.72 -5.56
CA TRP A 145 9.69 4.16 -5.79
C TRP A 145 8.38 4.82 -6.26
N GLY A 146 7.40 4.04 -6.69
CA GLY A 146 6.21 4.49 -7.39
C GLY A 146 6.26 4.00 -8.84
N GLY A 147 6.07 4.89 -9.80
CA GLY A 147 6.15 4.55 -11.22
C GLY A 147 4.92 5.01 -12.01
N HIS A 148 4.54 4.24 -13.02
CA HIS A 148 3.42 4.57 -13.91
C HIS A 148 2.29 3.57 -13.73
N ILE A 149 1.06 4.06 -13.58
CA ILE A 149 -0.15 3.25 -13.67
C ILE A 149 -0.88 3.68 -14.92
N SER A 150 -1.09 2.77 -15.87
CA SER A 150 -1.84 3.01 -17.09
C SER A 150 -3.15 2.24 -17.05
N ILE A 151 -4.25 2.97 -16.91
CA ILE A 151 -5.60 2.41 -16.89
C ILE A 151 -6.17 2.40 -18.30
N ASP A 152 -6.68 1.23 -18.71
CA ASP A 152 -7.27 1.05 -20.02
C ASP A 152 -8.55 1.89 -20.19
N THR A 153 -8.58 2.72 -21.24
CA THR A 153 -9.77 3.53 -21.55
C THR A 153 -10.99 2.70 -21.93
N GLU A 154 -10.78 1.45 -22.36
CA GLU A 154 -11.86 0.56 -22.76
C GLU A 154 -12.87 0.31 -21.62
N TYR A 155 -12.45 0.43 -20.35
CA TYR A 155 -13.33 0.22 -19.19
C TYR A 155 -14.51 1.20 -19.12
N TRP A 156 -14.44 2.34 -19.81
CA TRP A 156 -15.53 3.31 -19.95
C TRP A 156 -16.06 3.43 -21.38
N SER A 157 -15.56 2.63 -22.32
CA SER A 157 -16.05 2.65 -23.72
C SER A 157 -17.50 2.21 -23.84
N THR A 158 -17.96 1.33 -22.95
CA THR A 158 -19.37 0.93 -22.83
C THR A 158 -19.81 0.92 -21.35
N SER A 159 -21.10 1.15 -21.12
CA SER A 159 -21.70 1.11 -19.77
C SER A 159 -21.67 -0.29 -19.16
N SER A 160 -21.50 -1.32 -19.99
CA SER A 160 -21.55 -2.74 -19.61
C SER A 160 -20.24 -3.49 -19.81
N TRP A 161 -19.09 -2.79 -19.86
CA TRP A 161 -17.79 -3.38 -20.20
C TRP A 161 -17.47 -4.66 -19.40
N PHE A 162 -17.60 -4.62 -18.07
CA PHE A 162 -17.38 -5.79 -17.21
C PHE A 162 -18.68 -6.53 -16.86
N SER A 163 -19.81 -5.83 -16.84
CA SER A 163 -21.11 -6.38 -16.43
C SER A 163 -22.24 -5.46 -16.87
N THR A 164 -23.42 -6.00 -17.14
CA THR A 164 -24.66 -5.23 -17.39
C THR A 164 -25.14 -4.46 -16.15
N SER A 165 -24.74 -4.87 -14.95
CA SER A 165 -24.99 -4.10 -13.72
C SER A 165 -24.01 -2.94 -13.62
N ALA A 166 -24.53 -1.70 -13.63
CA ALA A 166 -23.72 -0.50 -13.47
C ALA A 166 -22.89 -0.50 -12.17
N THR A 167 -23.47 -1.01 -11.08
CA THR A 167 -22.79 -1.17 -9.78
C THR A 167 -21.63 -2.16 -9.90
N THR A 168 -21.87 -3.34 -10.46
CA THR A 168 -20.83 -4.36 -10.64
C THR A 168 -19.73 -3.86 -11.57
N ASN A 169 -20.11 -3.17 -12.65
CA ASN A 169 -19.16 -2.57 -13.60
C ASN A 169 -18.27 -1.52 -12.93
N ASN A 170 -18.84 -0.67 -12.07
CA ASN A 170 -18.08 0.29 -11.27
C ASN A 170 -17.17 -0.39 -10.24
N ASN A 171 -17.64 -1.47 -9.62
CA ASN A 171 -16.85 -2.23 -8.66
C ASN A 171 -15.60 -2.85 -9.31
N TYR A 172 -15.71 -3.37 -10.53
CA TYR A 172 -14.55 -3.84 -11.30
C TYR A 172 -13.53 -2.72 -11.56
N ARG A 173 -13.97 -1.52 -11.95
CA ARG A 173 -13.07 -0.37 -12.18
C ARG A 173 -12.30 0.00 -10.91
N LYS A 174 -12.99 0.03 -9.76
CA LYS A 174 -12.36 0.28 -8.45
C LYS A 174 -11.31 -0.77 -8.12
N ASP A 175 -11.63 -2.05 -8.33
CA ASP A 175 -10.71 -3.15 -8.07
C ASP A 175 -9.49 -3.11 -9.00
N THR A 176 -9.67 -2.89 -10.31
CA THR A 176 -8.55 -2.78 -11.24
C THR A 176 -7.62 -1.63 -10.86
N ILE A 177 -8.15 -0.46 -10.52
CA ILE A 177 -7.33 0.69 -10.13
C ILE A 177 -6.55 0.42 -8.83
N THR A 178 -7.18 -0.26 -7.87
CA THR A 178 -6.52 -0.63 -6.61
C THR A 178 -5.47 -1.71 -6.82
N HIS A 179 -5.71 -2.66 -7.72
CA HIS A 179 -4.76 -3.69 -8.12
C HIS A 179 -3.49 -3.08 -8.71
N GLU A 180 -3.64 -2.14 -9.65
CA GLU A 180 -2.50 -1.43 -10.22
C GLU A 180 -1.74 -0.58 -9.18
N LEU A 181 -2.46 0.05 -8.23
CA LEU A 181 -1.79 0.72 -7.12
C LEU A 181 -0.96 -0.26 -6.28
N GLY A 182 -1.44 -1.48 -6.07
CA GLY A 182 -0.71 -2.50 -5.30
C GLY A 182 0.61 -2.88 -5.98
N HIS A 183 0.62 -2.97 -7.31
CA HIS A 183 1.82 -3.15 -8.10
C HIS A 183 2.81 -1.98 -7.96
N ALA A 184 2.32 -0.73 -7.98
CA ALA A 184 3.18 0.46 -7.82
C ALA A 184 3.82 0.53 -6.42
N LEU A 185 3.22 -0.13 -5.43
CA LEU A 185 3.71 -0.28 -4.07
C LEU A 185 4.52 -1.58 -3.85
N GLY A 186 4.76 -2.35 -4.92
CA GLY A 186 5.67 -3.49 -4.90
C GLY A 186 5.01 -4.85 -4.64
N LEU A 187 3.69 -4.97 -4.65
CA LEU A 187 3.04 -6.27 -4.63
C LEU A 187 3.02 -6.91 -6.04
N ASP A 188 3.10 -8.22 -6.06
CA ASP A 188 2.96 -9.07 -7.23
C ASP A 188 1.71 -9.94 -7.10
N HIS A 189 1.34 -10.61 -8.18
CA HIS A 189 0.24 -11.57 -8.19
C HIS A 189 0.55 -12.75 -7.26
N PRO A 190 -0.31 -13.03 -6.26
CA PRO A 190 -0.12 -14.14 -5.32
C PRO A 190 -0.76 -15.43 -5.84
N ASN A 191 -0.97 -15.55 -7.16
CA ASN A 191 -1.54 -16.76 -7.75
C ASN A 191 -0.70 -17.99 -7.40
N LEU A 192 -1.37 -19.11 -7.16
CA LEU A 192 -0.79 -20.40 -6.79
C LEU A 192 -1.43 -21.47 -7.67
N ASP A 193 -0.71 -22.55 -7.93
CA ASP A 193 -1.27 -23.80 -8.46
C ASP A 193 -1.97 -24.54 -7.30
N LEU A 194 -3.26 -24.24 -7.11
CA LEU A 194 -4.12 -24.77 -6.06
C LEU A 194 -4.71 -26.14 -6.43
N ASN A 195 -4.93 -26.41 -7.72
CA ASN A 195 -5.43 -27.68 -8.21
C ASN A 195 -4.32 -28.73 -8.45
N LYS A 196 -3.04 -28.32 -8.38
CA LYS A 196 -1.82 -29.13 -8.54
C LYS A 196 -1.67 -29.75 -9.93
N ASP A 197 -2.10 -29.03 -10.96
CA ASP A 197 -1.97 -29.47 -12.36
C ASP A 197 -0.64 -29.02 -13.00
N GLY A 198 0.20 -28.30 -12.26
CA GLY A 198 1.48 -27.76 -12.72
C GLY A 198 1.38 -26.38 -13.35
N ILE A 199 0.19 -25.78 -13.42
CA ILE A 199 -0.06 -24.49 -14.07
C ILE A 199 -0.60 -23.51 -13.03
N VAL A 200 0.10 -22.38 -12.83
CA VAL A 200 -0.46 -21.27 -12.04
C VAL A 200 -1.47 -20.51 -12.89
N ALA A 201 -2.75 -20.83 -12.72
CA ALA A 201 -3.80 -20.29 -13.57
C ALA A 201 -4.26 -18.88 -13.14
N SER A 202 -4.91 -18.19 -14.08
CA SER A 202 -5.66 -16.97 -13.75
C SER A 202 -6.76 -17.28 -12.74
N ARG A 203 -6.89 -16.39 -11.75
CA ARG A 203 -7.83 -16.38 -10.63
C ARG A 203 -7.61 -17.46 -9.61
N GLU A 204 -6.51 -18.19 -9.73
CA GLU A 204 -6.13 -19.25 -8.82
C GLU A 204 -5.40 -18.68 -7.60
N CYS A 205 -6.18 -18.14 -6.68
CA CYS A 205 -5.69 -17.55 -5.44
C CYS A 205 -6.49 -18.07 -4.27
N VAL A 206 -5.84 -18.04 -3.10
CA VAL A 206 -6.48 -18.32 -1.82
C VAL A 206 -7.76 -17.49 -1.65
N LYS A 207 -8.73 -18.06 -0.95
CA LYS A 207 -9.99 -17.39 -0.60
C LYS A 207 -10.18 -17.45 0.91
N SER A 208 -10.78 -16.41 1.49
CA SER A 208 -11.18 -16.44 2.87
C SER A 208 -12.42 -17.33 3.04
N THR A 209 -12.81 -17.63 4.28
CA THR A 209 -14.06 -18.35 4.57
C THR A 209 -15.28 -17.62 4.01
N ALA A 210 -15.24 -16.29 3.94
CA ALA A 210 -16.26 -15.45 3.30
C ALA A 210 -16.13 -15.38 1.76
N GLY A 211 -15.22 -16.17 1.16
CA GLY A 211 -15.01 -16.24 -0.28
C GLY A 211 -14.19 -15.08 -0.88
N ARG A 212 -13.65 -14.18 -0.04
CA ARG A 212 -12.87 -13.02 -0.53
C ARG A 212 -11.50 -13.47 -1.01
N LYS A 213 -11.06 -12.92 -2.14
CA LYS A 213 -9.73 -13.11 -2.72
C LYS A 213 -8.87 -11.86 -2.54
N PRO A 214 -7.53 -11.97 -2.52
CA PRO A 214 -6.64 -10.82 -2.57
C PRO A 214 -6.94 -9.95 -3.78
N ILE A 215 -6.88 -8.62 -3.65
CA ILE A 215 -7.07 -7.72 -4.80
C ILE A 215 -5.99 -7.93 -5.85
N MET A 216 -4.80 -8.35 -5.42
CA MET A 216 -3.66 -8.69 -6.28
C MET A 216 -3.84 -10.00 -7.06
N CYS A 217 -4.91 -10.76 -6.86
CA CYS A 217 -5.15 -11.97 -7.65
C CYS A 217 -5.34 -11.63 -9.14
N SER A 218 -4.55 -12.18 -10.05
CA SER A 218 -4.68 -11.94 -11.51
C SER A 218 -5.77 -12.81 -12.12
N THR A 219 -6.56 -12.42 -13.13
CA THR A 219 -6.61 -11.14 -13.86
C THR A 219 -7.53 -10.11 -13.18
N ASN A 220 -7.40 -9.95 -11.87
CA ASN A 220 -8.35 -9.42 -10.88
C ASN A 220 -9.07 -10.53 -10.11
N ARG A 221 -9.53 -10.18 -8.90
CA ARG A 221 -10.16 -11.12 -7.97
C ARG A 221 -11.59 -11.54 -8.35
N GLY A 222 -12.07 -11.15 -9.54
CA GLY A 222 -13.45 -11.32 -9.99
C GLY A 222 -14.35 -10.15 -9.59
N ALA A 223 -15.67 -10.37 -9.56
CA ALA A 223 -16.65 -9.35 -9.18
C ALA A 223 -16.70 -9.20 -7.65
N PRO A 224 -16.20 -8.11 -7.05
CA PRO A 224 -16.26 -7.94 -5.61
C PRO A 224 -17.67 -7.50 -5.18
N ALA A 225 -18.02 -7.79 -3.93
CA ALA A 225 -19.15 -7.14 -3.28
C ALA A 225 -18.90 -5.62 -3.21
N THR A 226 -19.96 -4.81 -3.26
CA THR A 226 -19.85 -3.34 -3.24
C THR A 226 -19.10 -2.81 -2.03
N ALA A 227 -19.23 -3.47 -0.87
CA ALA A 227 -18.54 -3.10 0.36
C ALA A 227 -17.01 -3.34 0.29
N ASP A 228 -16.55 -4.28 -0.54
CA ASP A 228 -15.15 -4.64 -0.69
C ASP A 228 -14.49 -3.95 -1.90
N ALA A 229 -15.27 -3.43 -2.85
CA ALA A 229 -14.77 -2.89 -4.11
C ALA A 229 -13.81 -1.71 -3.92
N GLY A 230 -12.63 -1.81 -4.54
CA GLY A 230 -11.56 -0.81 -4.44
C GLY A 230 -10.82 -0.81 -3.10
N ARG A 231 -10.85 -1.93 -2.39
CA ARG A 231 -10.21 -2.06 -1.08
C ARG A 231 -9.23 -3.23 -1.08
N TYR A 232 -8.03 -2.96 -0.58
CA TYR A 232 -7.10 -4.00 -0.17
C TYR A 232 -7.76 -4.86 0.90
N THR A 233 -7.64 -6.18 0.76
CA THR A 233 -8.17 -7.12 1.74
C THR A 233 -7.35 -7.08 3.02
N SER A 234 -8.04 -7.13 4.16
CA SER A 234 -7.43 -7.17 5.49
C SER A 234 -6.65 -8.46 5.74
N GLU A 235 -7.05 -9.55 5.11
CA GLU A 235 -6.50 -10.88 5.32
C GLU A 235 -5.25 -11.16 4.48
N TYR A 236 -5.09 -10.46 3.35
CA TYR A 236 -4.06 -10.79 2.36
C TYR A 236 -3.22 -9.58 1.96
N ASP A 237 -3.83 -8.59 1.31
CA ASP A 237 -3.09 -7.49 0.69
C ASP A 237 -2.47 -6.55 1.74
N LEU A 238 -3.24 -6.17 2.77
CA LEU A 238 -2.74 -5.28 3.83
C LEU A 238 -1.61 -5.90 4.67
N PRO A 239 -1.67 -7.18 5.08
CA PRO A 239 -0.52 -7.88 5.66
C PRO A 239 0.70 -7.86 4.74
N GLY A 240 0.52 -8.06 3.43
CA GLY A 240 1.59 -7.97 2.45
C GLY A 240 2.25 -6.60 2.39
N LEU A 241 1.46 -5.52 2.30
CA LEU A 241 2.01 -4.16 2.30
C LEU A 241 2.74 -3.82 3.62
N ARG A 242 2.21 -4.26 4.76
CA ARG A 242 2.91 -4.10 6.06
C ARG A 242 4.22 -4.86 6.09
N GLN A 243 4.27 -6.07 5.53
CA GLN A 243 5.50 -6.84 5.43
C GLN A 243 6.50 -6.19 4.45
N MET A 244 6.02 -5.61 3.34
CA MET A 244 6.86 -4.83 2.42
C MET A 244 7.49 -3.62 3.11
N LEU A 245 6.72 -2.88 3.92
CA LEU A 245 7.25 -1.79 4.74
C LEU A 245 8.25 -2.29 5.78
N LYS A 246 7.96 -3.41 6.46
CA LYS A 246 8.88 -4.02 7.42
C LYS A 246 10.20 -4.41 6.75
N ASN A 247 10.15 -5.00 5.56
CA ASN A 247 11.35 -5.39 4.80
C ASN A 247 12.29 -4.22 4.53
N TYR A 248 11.80 -2.98 4.43
CA TYR A 248 12.65 -1.80 4.22
C TYR A 248 13.69 -1.66 5.33
N TRP A 249 13.28 -1.86 6.58
CA TRP A 249 14.15 -1.80 7.74
C TRP A 249 15.00 -3.05 7.91
N LEU A 250 14.40 -4.23 7.65
CA LEU A 250 15.13 -5.51 7.75
C LEU A 250 16.29 -5.58 6.75
N ARG A 251 16.15 -4.97 5.57
CA ARG A 251 17.19 -4.91 4.55
C ARG A 251 18.29 -3.91 4.84
N GLN A 252 18.05 -2.91 5.69
CA GLN A 252 19.08 -1.96 6.13
C GLN A 252 19.90 -2.48 7.30
N ALA A 253 19.36 -3.43 8.06
CA ALA A 253 20.05 -4.08 9.17
C ALA A 253 20.83 -5.34 8.75
N ALA A 254 20.78 -5.71 7.47
CA ALA A 254 21.37 -6.92 6.91
C ALA A 254 22.73 -6.67 6.25
#